data_AF-A0A4Q3FRH4-F1
#
_entry.id   AF-A0A4Q3FRH4-F1
#
_cell.length_a   1.000
_cell.length_b   1.000
_cell.length_c   1.000
_cell.angle_alpha   90.00
_cell.angle_beta   90.00
_cell.angle_gamma   90.00
#
_symmetry.space_group_name_H-M   'P 1'
#
loop_
_entity.id
_entity.type
_entity.pdbx_description
1 polymer ?
#
loop_
_entity_poly.entity_id
_entity_poly.type
_entity_poly.pdbx_seq_one_letter_code
_entity_poly.pdbx_strand_id
1 'polypeptide(L)'
;MLLTAPQTMIARIVAGLACLLLVAGCGRQEDKAFEKDMREYLLAHPEVIQEAAIKLRQKQAAASASVLKNAQARLERDPRDFVANPNGAITVVQF
;
A
#
# COMPACT_ATOMS: atom_id res chain seq x y z
N MET A 1 3.97 -36.89 46.81
CA MET A 1 3.58 -36.26 45.52
C MET A 1 2.33 -35.39 45.71
N LEU A 2 2.40 -34.28 46.47
CA LEU A 2 1.22 -33.45 46.80
C LEU A 2 1.53 -31.94 46.83
N LEU A 3 2.48 -31.46 46.01
CA LEU A 3 2.92 -30.06 45.99
C LEU A 3 2.71 -29.34 44.65
N THR A 4 1.64 -29.66 43.89
CA THR A 4 1.42 -29.11 42.53
C THR A 4 0.12 -28.31 42.37
N ALA A 5 -0.82 -28.38 43.31
CA ALA A 5 -2.09 -27.67 43.24
C ALA A 5 -1.98 -26.13 43.19
N PRO A 6 -1.19 -25.44 44.05
CA PRO A 6 -1.12 -23.98 44.03
C PRO A 6 -0.36 -23.43 42.82
N GLN A 7 0.61 -24.17 42.27
CA GLN A 7 1.40 -23.72 41.12
C GLN A 7 0.59 -23.69 39.82
N THR A 8 -0.33 -24.64 39.62
CA THR A 8 -1.21 -24.65 38.43
C THR A 8 -2.26 -23.54 38.45
N MET A 9 -2.72 -23.12 39.64
CA MET A 9 -3.68 -22.03 39.79
C MET A 9 -3.04 -20.67 39.49
N ILE A 10 -1.82 -20.44 39.99
CA ILE A 10 -1.06 -19.22 39.70
C ILE A 10 -0.73 -19.11 38.20
N ALA A 11 -0.32 -20.21 37.57
CA ALA A 11 -0.02 -20.23 36.13
C ALA A 11 -1.25 -19.85 35.26
N ARG A 12 -2.45 -20.30 35.65
CA ARG A 12 -3.70 -19.96 34.95
C ARG A 12 -4.09 -18.49 35.10
N ILE A 13 -3.88 -17.91 36.28
CA ILE A 13 -4.17 -16.49 36.54
C ILE A 13 -3.21 -15.61 35.74
N VAL A 14 -1.92 -15.94 35.71
CA VAL A 14 -0.92 -15.20 34.92
C VAL A 14 -1.21 -15.28 33.43
N ALA A 15 -1.57 -16.46 32.92
CA ALA A 15 -1.96 -16.63 31.51
C ALA A 15 -3.24 -15.85 31.16
N GLY A 16 -4.24 -15.83 32.05
CA GLY A 16 -5.46 -15.03 31.88
C GLY A 16 -5.17 -13.53 31.85
N LEU A 17 -4.33 -13.04 32.76
CA LEU A 17 -3.94 -11.62 32.83
C LEU A 17 -3.14 -11.18 31.60
N ALA A 18 -2.23 -12.02 31.09
CA ALA A 18 -1.47 -11.74 29.87
C ALA A 18 -2.38 -11.64 28.64
N CYS A 19 -3.40 -12.50 28.54
CA CYS A 19 -4.36 -12.48 27.44
C CYS A 19 -5.25 -11.22 27.47
N LEU A 20 -5.66 -10.78 28.66
CA LEU A 20 -6.40 -9.52 28.86
C LEU A 20 -5.57 -8.28 28.50
N LEU A 21 -4.27 -8.25 28.83
CA LEU A 21 -3.37 -7.15 28.47
C LEU A 21 -3.15 -7.06 26.95
N LEU A 22 -3.03 -8.20 26.26
CA LEU A 22 -2.89 -8.25 24.80
C LEU A 22 -4.16 -7.75 24.08
N VAL A 23 -5.35 -8.07 24.61
CA VAL A 23 -6.61 -7.57 24.05
C VAL A 23 -6.79 -6.07 24.33
N ALA A 24 -6.42 -5.59 25.51
CA ALA A 24 -6.50 -4.17 25.86
C ALA A 24 -5.53 -3.31 25.01
N GLY A 25 -4.37 -3.84 24.65
CA GLY A 25 -3.40 -3.16 23.78
C GLY A 25 -3.77 -3.15 22.29
N CYS A 26 -4.75 -3.95 21.87
CA CYS A 26 -5.22 -4.01 20.47
C CYS A 26 -6.34 -3.00 20.17
N GLY A 27 -6.70 -2.16 21.15
CA GLY A 27 -7.66 -1.08 20.96
C GLY A 27 -7.08 0.01 20.07
N ARG A 28 -7.64 0.17 18.87
CA ARG A 28 -7.39 1.36 18.03
C ARG A 28 -7.98 2.57 18.77
N GLN A 29 -7.13 3.38 19.38
CA GLN A 29 -7.57 4.63 19.96
C GLN A 29 -7.88 5.60 18.81
N GLU A 30 -9.15 5.90 18.60
CA GLU A 30 -9.56 6.90 17.62
C GLU A 30 -9.21 8.29 18.12
N ASP A 31 -8.08 8.81 17.62
CA ASP A 31 -7.65 10.16 17.88
C ASP A 31 -8.33 11.13 16.90
N LYS A 32 -9.53 11.59 17.28
CA LYS A 32 -10.32 12.55 16.49
C LYS A 32 -9.63 13.91 16.35
N ALA A 33 -8.75 14.28 17.28
CA ALA A 33 -7.98 15.51 17.19
C ALA A 33 -6.96 15.38 16.05
N PHE A 34 -6.22 14.27 16.01
CA PHE A 34 -5.30 13.97 14.93
C PHE A 34 -5.96 13.93 13.55
N GLU A 35 -7.13 13.29 13.41
CA GLU A 35 -7.85 13.23 12.12
C GLU A 35 -8.22 14.63 11.61
N LYS A 36 -8.73 15.48 12.51
CA LYS A 36 -9.10 16.85 12.17
C LYS A 36 -7.87 17.66 11.75
N ASP A 37 -6.79 17.58 12.51
CA ASP A 37 -5.54 18.30 12.24
C ASP A 37 -4.91 17.85 10.92
N MET A 38 -4.91 16.54 10.64
CA MET A 38 -4.41 16.00 9.38
C MET A 38 -5.26 16.47 8.19
N ARG A 39 -6.59 16.47 8.32
CA ARG A 39 -7.49 16.97 7.26
C ARG A 39 -7.23 18.45 6.98
N GLU A 40 -7.10 19.25 8.03
CA GLU A 40 -6.81 20.68 7.90
C GLU A 40 -5.46 20.92 7.23
N TYR A 41 -4.42 20.17 7.60
CA TYR A 41 -3.11 20.20 6.95
C TYR A 41 -3.18 19.85 5.46
N LEU A 42 -3.86 18.76 5.08
CA LEU A 42 -3.96 18.35 3.67
C LEU A 42 -4.75 19.36 2.81
N LEU A 43 -5.72 20.07 3.39
CA LEU A 43 -6.44 21.14 2.71
C LEU A 43 -5.59 22.41 2.57
N ALA A 44 -4.76 22.71 3.57
CA ALA A 44 -3.82 23.83 3.52
C ALA A 44 -2.64 23.56 2.57
N HIS A 45 -2.31 22.29 2.30
CA HIS A 45 -1.18 21.86 1.48
C HIS A 45 -1.58 20.81 0.42
N PRO A 46 -2.39 21.21 -0.59
CA PRO A 46 -2.85 20.28 -1.63
C PRO A 46 -1.71 19.69 -2.48
N GLU A 47 -0.53 20.31 -2.51
CA GLU A 47 0.67 19.84 -3.21
C GLU A 47 1.12 18.45 -2.71
N VAL A 48 0.89 18.14 -1.43
CA VAL A 48 1.23 16.83 -0.83
C VAL A 48 0.46 15.71 -1.52
N ILE A 49 -0.82 15.95 -1.84
CA ILE A 49 -1.68 14.97 -2.54
C ILE A 49 -1.17 14.78 -3.97
N GLN A 50 -0.82 15.87 -4.65
CA GLN A 50 -0.29 15.80 -6.01
C GLN A 50 1.04 15.04 -6.06
N GLU A 51 1.96 15.32 -5.14
CA GLU A 51 3.24 14.64 -5.02
C GLU A 51 3.06 13.15 -4.72
N ALA A 52 2.15 12.81 -3.80
CA ALA A 52 1.81 11.43 -3.50
C ALA A 52 1.28 10.69 -4.73
N ALA A 53 0.40 11.33 -5.52
CA ALA A 53 -0.13 10.77 -6.76
C ALA A 53 0.96 10.56 -7.82
N ILE A 54 1.91 11.50 -7.94
CA ILE A 54 3.08 11.35 -8.83
C ILE A 54 3.93 10.15 -8.41
N LYS A 55 4.28 10.05 -7.12
CA LYS A 55 5.06 8.92 -6.59
C LYS A 55 4.35 7.58 -6.79
N LEU A 56 3.02 7.55 -6.63
CA LEU A 56 2.24 6.34 -6.88
C LEU A 56 2.31 5.93 -8.35
N ARG A 57 2.11 6.86 -9.29
CA ARG A 57 2.22 6.59 -10.74
C ARG A 57 3.62 6.09 -11.11
N GLN A 58 4.68 6.66 -10.54
CA GLN A 58 6.05 6.20 -10.78
C GLN A 58 6.26 4.75 -10.32
N LYS A 59 5.76 4.38 -9.13
CA LYS A 59 5.81 3.00 -8.64
C LYS A 59 5.05 2.04 -9.54
N GLN A 60 3.86 2.44 -10.00
CA GLN A 60 3.06 1.65 -10.92
C GLN A 60 3.77 1.47 -12.26
N ALA A 61 4.31 2.54 -12.87
CA ALA A 61 5.06 2.47 -14.12
C ALA A 61 6.28 1.52 -14.02
N ALA A 62 7.01 1.56 -12.90
CA ALA A 62 8.11 0.64 -12.65
C ALA A 62 7.65 -0.83 -12.58
N ALA A 63 6.50 -1.09 -11.94
CA ALA A 63 5.91 -2.42 -11.89
C ALA A 63 5.35 -2.88 -13.27
N SER A 64 4.89 -1.95 -14.10
CA SER A 64 4.35 -2.22 -15.43
C SER A 64 5.40 -2.34 -16.53
N ALA A 65 6.68 -2.09 -16.23
CA ALA A 65 7.76 -2.09 -17.24
C ALA A 65 7.91 -3.45 -17.94
N SER A 66 7.73 -4.56 -17.23
CA SER A 66 7.76 -5.91 -17.81
C SER A 66 6.56 -6.17 -18.73
N VAL A 67 5.37 -5.68 -18.34
CA VAL A 67 4.15 -5.79 -19.15
C VAL A 67 4.29 -5.01 -20.45
N LEU A 68 4.82 -3.78 -20.40
CA LEU A 68 5.08 -2.97 -21.60
C LEU A 68 6.06 -3.68 -22.55
N LYS A 69 7.15 -4.24 -22.03
CA LYS A 69 8.12 -5.01 -22.85
C LYS A 69 7.45 -6.17 -23.58
N ASN A 70 6.60 -6.91 -22.89
CA ASN A 70 5.89 -8.05 -23.49
C ASN A 70 4.84 -7.61 -24.52
N ALA A 71 4.24 -6.43 -24.34
CA ALA A 71 3.25 -5.87 -25.25
C ALA A 71 3.86 -5.06 -26.41
N GLN A 72 5.17 -4.76 -26.37
CA GLN A 72 5.82 -3.81 -27.27
C GLN A 72 5.54 -4.09 -28.75
N ALA A 73 5.75 -5.33 -29.21
CA ALA A 73 5.51 -5.70 -30.60
C ALA A 73 4.05 -5.50 -31.03
N ARG A 74 3.10 -5.76 -30.12
CA ARG A 74 1.66 -5.52 -30.37
C ARG A 74 1.31 -4.04 -30.40
N LEU A 75 1.97 -3.21 -29.61
CA LEU A 75 1.71 -1.78 -29.54
C LEU A 75 2.39 -1.00 -30.67
N GLU A 76 3.57 -1.45 -31.14
CA GLU A 76 4.37 -0.72 -32.13
C GLU A 76 4.19 -1.24 -33.57
N ARG A 77 3.69 -2.47 -33.74
CA ARG A 77 3.60 -3.16 -35.05
C ARG A 77 2.22 -3.80 -35.29
N ASP A 78 1.14 -3.22 -34.76
CA ASP A 78 -0.21 -3.67 -35.13
C ASP A 78 -0.49 -3.30 -36.60
N PRO A 79 -0.85 -4.27 -37.47
CA PRO A 79 -1.14 -3.97 -38.89
C PRO A 79 -2.36 -3.07 -39.10
N ARG A 80 -3.16 -2.83 -38.06
CA ARG A 80 -4.32 -1.93 -38.10
C ARG A 80 -3.95 -0.48 -37.83
N ASP A 81 -2.76 -0.22 -37.31
CA ASP A 81 -2.34 1.13 -36.91
C ASP A 81 -1.80 1.93 -38.08
N PHE A 82 -2.02 3.24 -38.03
CA PHE A 82 -1.49 4.17 -39.03
C PHE A 82 0.01 4.37 -38.83
N VAL A 83 0.80 4.13 -39.88
CA VAL A 83 2.26 4.33 -39.87
C VAL A 83 2.63 5.45 -40.83
N ALA A 84 3.02 6.61 -40.28
CA ALA A 84 3.45 7.76 -41.06
C ALA A 84 4.91 7.68 -41.54
N ASN A 85 5.81 7.16 -40.70
CA ASN A 85 7.24 7.04 -40.98
C ASN A 85 7.78 5.67 -40.52
N PRO A 86 7.81 4.66 -41.39
CA PRO A 86 8.18 3.28 -41.04
C PRO A 86 9.61 3.13 -40.48
N ASN A 87 10.51 4.04 -40.85
CA ASN A 87 11.92 4.03 -40.47
C ASN A 87 12.25 5.08 -39.39
N GLY A 88 11.23 5.65 -38.73
CA GLY A 88 11.41 6.62 -37.66
C GLY A 88 12.07 5.99 -36.42
N ALA A 89 12.85 6.80 -35.69
CA ALA A 89 13.51 6.37 -34.45
C ALA A 89 12.57 6.36 -33.23
N ILE A 90 11.38 6.95 -33.34
CA ILE A 90 10.42 7.11 -32.25
C ILE A 90 9.06 6.59 -32.72
N THR A 91 8.44 5.74 -31.91
CA THR A 91 7.06 5.28 -32.08
C THR A 91 6.19 5.91 -31.00
N VAL A 92 5.08 6.53 -31.41
CA VAL A 92 4.08 7.09 -30.48
C VAL A 92 2.83 6.23 -30.57
N VAL A 93 2.39 5.68 -29.44
CA VAL A 93 1.17 4.89 -29.34
C VAL A 93 0.13 5.75 -28.63
N GLN A 94 -1.00 5.99 -29.30
CA GLN A 94 -2.13 6.71 -28.72
C GLN A 94 -3.16 5.71 -28.21
N PHE A 95 -3.44 5.78 -26.90
CA PHE A 95 -4.52 5.04 -26.25
C PHE A 95 -5.76 5.92 -26.10
#